data_AF-A0A7V9IFW3-F1
#
_entry.id   AF-A0A7V9IFW3-F1
#
_cell.length_a   1.000
_cell.length_b   1.000
_cell.length_c   1.000
_cell.angle_alpha   90.00
_cell.angle_beta   90.00
_cell.angle_gamma   90.00
#
_symmetry.space_group_name_H-M   'P 1'
#
loop_
_entity.id
_entity.type
_entity.pdbx_description
1 polymer ?
#
loop_
_entity_poly.entity_id
_entity_poly.type
_entity_poly.pdbx_seq_one_letter_code
_entity_poly.pdbx_strand_id
1 'polypeptide(L)'
;MFRSEYEAVKRYDQYCPIAHALGVVGERWTLLVVRELARGPLRYTDLADRLPGIGTNILADRLKELEAACVVEKRKLPPPAASTVYELTEYGAGLRPVLHELARWGARSLGPPPPDALEPGWLVHALDLALSPLCRGSTIAFRVGDEEASLVDCTAVEGIADGYETLVEADAAGLYELIVNRRLDRVRIEGDPAPLERLIAGFSATPAPIPV
;
A
#
# COMPACT_ATOMS: atom_id res chain seq x y z
N MET A 1 12.63 32.57 21.00
CA MET A 1 13.71 31.57 20.81
C MET A 1 13.14 30.22 21.19
N PHE A 2 12.51 29.52 20.24
CA PHE A 2 11.88 28.21 20.45
C PHE A 2 12.85 27.14 19.94
N ARG A 3 13.49 26.41 20.86
CA ARG A 3 14.30 25.23 20.58
C ARG A 3 14.04 24.23 21.71
N SER A 4 14.02 22.92 21.38
CA SER A 4 13.63 21.74 22.19
C SER A 4 12.17 21.34 21.90
N GLU A 5 11.80 20.21 21.25
CA GLU A 5 12.31 18.82 21.34
C GLU A 5 12.36 18.06 19.98
N TYR A 6 12.37 18.73 18.82
CA TYR A 6 12.41 18.08 17.49
C TYR A 6 13.84 17.89 16.94
N GLU A 7 14.70 17.15 17.64
CA GLU A 7 16.14 17.01 17.30
C GLU A 7 16.52 15.72 16.57
N ALA A 8 15.62 15.13 15.77
CA ALA A 8 15.96 13.91 15.01
C ALA A 8 15.43 13.83 13.57
N VAL A 9 14.84 14.90 13.02
CA VAL A 9 14.45 14.92 11.60
C VAL A 9 15.63 15.48 10.79
N LYS A 10 16.20 14.68 9.90
CA LYS A 10 17.29 15.14 9.00
C LYS A 10 16.78 16.30 8.17
N ARG A 11 17.49 17.43 8.18
CA ARG A 11 17.12 18.63 7.43
C ARG A 11 18.04 18.80 6.24
N TYR A 12 17.44 19.17 5.11
CA TYR A 12 18.15 19.46 3.86
C TYR A 12 18.46 20.96 3.70
N ASP A 13 18.20 21.79 4.72
CA ASP A 13 18.38 23.25 4.72
C ASP A 13 17.77 23.98 3.52
N GLN A 14 16.64 23.47 3.04
CA GLN A 14 15.86 24.05 1.95
C GLN A 14 14.46 24.41 2.43
N TYR A 15 13.95 25.57 2.02
CA TYR A 15 12.54 25.90 2.14
C TYR A 15 11.73 25.21 1.03
N CYS A 16 11.73 23.88 1.05
CA CYS A 16 11.05 23.03 0.07
C CYS A 16 10.19 21.99 0.79
N PRO A 17 8.86 21.92 0.52
CA PRO A 17 7.98 20.94 1.15
C PRO A 17 8.40 19.48 0.89
N ILE A 18 8.95 19.19 -0.30
CA ILE A 18 9.46 17.85 -0.64
C ILE A 18 10.69 17.51 0.22
N ALA A 19 11.65 18.43 0.29
CA ALA A 19 12.85 18.23 1.11
C ALA A 19 12.50 18.07 2.60
N HIS A 20 11.51 18.81 3.09
CA HIS A 20 10.98 18.64 4.45
C HIS A 20 10.36 17.25 4.66
N ALA A 21 9.50 16.81 3.74
CA ALA A 21 8.89 15.47 3.80
C ALA A 21 9.96 14.37 3.76
N LEU A 22 10.98 14.49 2.92
CA LEU A 22 12.09 13.53 2.84
C LEU A 22 12.93 13.48 4.13
N GLY A 23 12.93 14.54 4.94
CA GLY A 23 13.52 14.50 6.28
C GLY A 23 12.78 13.56 7.23
N VAL A 24 11.49 13.34 7.00
CA VAL A 24 10.61 12.48 7.81
C VAL A 24 10.51 11.07 7.24
N VAL A 25 10.27 10.94 5.93
CA VAL A 25 9.95 9.65 5.28
C VAL A 25 11.00 9.15 4.28
N GLY A 26 12.08 9.90 4.07
CA GLY A 26 13.09 9.58 3.05
C GLY A 26 14.09 8.50 3.45
N GLU A 27 14.11 8.10 4.72
CA GLU A 27 14.98 7.03 5.20
C GLU A 27 14.49 5.64 4.72
N ARG A 28 15.44 4.73 4.50
CA ARG A 28 15.12 3.35 4.13
C ARG A 28 14.20 2.73 5.18
N TRP A 29 13.22 1.96 4.71
CA TRP A 29 12.16 1.30 5.48
C TRP A 29 11.03 2.19 5.98
N THR A 30 11.18 3.51 6.10
CA THR A 30 10.16 4.38 6.71
C THR A 30 8.82 4.26 6.01
N LEU A 31 8.78 4.45 4.68
CA LEU A 31 7.54 4.30 3.91
C LEU A 31 7.02 2.86 3.84
N LEU A 32 7.88 1.85 4.04
CA LEU A 32 7.43 0.46 4.12
C LEU A 32 6.73 0.17 5.46
N VAL A 33 7.22 0.75 6.56
CA VAL A 33 6.51 0.71 7.86
C VAL A 33 5.16 1.40 7.74
N VAL A 34 5.11 2.60 7.14
CA VAL A 34 3.84 3.32 6.91
C VAL A 34 2.90 2.50 6.03
N ARG A 35 3.40 1.82 4.98
CA ARG A 35 2.62 0.92 4.13
C ARG A 35 1.92 -0.18 4.92
N GLU A 36 2.64 -0.83 5.84
CA GLU A 36 2.03 -1.89 6.66
C GLU A 36 0.96 -1.36 7.61
N LEU A 37 1.19 -0.18 8.21
CA LEU A 37 0.26 0.45 9.14
C LEU A 37 -0.94 1.13 8.46
N ALA A 38 -0.91 1.34 7.14
CA ALA A 38 -1.98 1.98 6.38
C ALA A 38 -3.30 1.20 6.38
N ARG A 39 -3.25 -0.11 6.70
CA ARG A 39 -4.43 -0.98 6.81
C ARG A 39 -4.94 -1.15 8.24
N GLY A 40 -4.26 -0.56 9.21
CA GLY A 40 -4.67 -0.61 10.60
C GLY A 40 -3.51 -0.87 11.57
N PRO A 41 -3.81 -0.89 12.87
CA PRO A 41 -2.79 -1.01 13.90
C PRO A 41 -2.14 -2.40 13.94
N LEU A 42 -0.82 -2.44 14.10
CA LEU A 42 -0.03 -3.68 14.17
C LEU A 42 0.85 -3.73 15.41
N ARG A 43 1.12 -4.94 15.92
CA ARG A 43 2.16 -5.12 16.95
C ARG A 43 3.53 -4.98 16.31
N TYR A 44 4.55 -4.75 17.15
CA TYR A 44 5.94 -4.74 16.70
C TYR A 44 6.33 -6.04 15.98
N THR A 45 5.93 -7.19 16.53
CA THR A 45 6.23 -8.51 15.94
C THR A 45 5.59 -8.66 14.57
N ASP A 46 4.34 -8.24 14.43
CA ASP A 46 3.61 -8.33 13.17
C ASP A 46 4.27 -7.45 12.10
N LEU A 47 4.76 -6.26 12.47
CA LEU A 47 5.55 -5.40 11.59
C LEU A 47 6.89 -6.03 11.18
N ALA A 48 7.60 -6.65 12.12
CA ALA A 48 8.87 -7.31 11.83
C ALA A 48 8.70 -8.49 10.87
N ASP A 49 7.64 -9.28 11.05
CA ASP A 49 7.33 -10.44 10.21
C ASP A 49 6.91 -10.01 8.80
N ARG A 50 6.18 -8.89 8.66
CA ARG A 50 5.73 -8.35 7.36
C ARG A 50 6.79 -7.54 6.60
N LEU A 51 7.95 -7.29 7.22
CA LEU A 51 9.05 -6.54 6.62
C LEU A 51 10.31 -7.40 6.54
N PRO A 52 10.31 -8.49 5.73
CA PRO A 52 11.43 -9.39 5.65
C PRO A 52 12.72 -8.65 5.28
N GLY A 53 13.77 -8.88 6.07
CA GLY A 53 15.08 -8.25 5.90
C GLY A 53 15.28 -6.94 6.69
N ILE A 54 14.27 -6.43 7.40
CA ILE A 54 14.48 -5.33 8.34
C ILE A 54 15.18 -5.84 9.62
N GLY A 55 16.23 -5.15 10.05
CA GLY A 55 16.84 -5.42 11.36
C GLY A 55 15.94 -4.90 12.49
N THR A 56 15.85 -5.63 13.61
CA THR A 56 15.02 -5.23 14.77
C THR A 56 15.36 -3.84 15.30
N ASN A 57 16.65 -3.52 15.39
CA ASN A 57 17.12 -2.18 15.79
C ASN A 57 16.66 -1.10 14.79
N ILE A 58 16.72 -1.39 13.48
CA ILE A 58 16.28 -0.46 12.44
C ILE A 58 14.77 -0.22 12.55
N LEU A 59 13.96 -1.28 12.74
CA LEU A 59 12.52 -1.12 12.93
C LEU A 59 12.20 -0.28 14.17
N ALA A 60 12.89 -0.53 15.29
CA ALA A 60 12.70 0.23 16.53
C ALA A 60 13.06 1.72 16.35
N ASP A 61 14.19 2.01 15.69
CA ASP A 61 14.61 3.38 15.41
C ASP A 61 13.61 4.10 14.49
N ARG A 62 13.13 3.42 13.44
CA ARG A 62 12.15 3.99 12.50
C ARG A 62 10.82 4.29 13.18
N LEU A 63 10.32 3.39 14.03
CA LEU A 63 9.09 3.65 14.80
C LEU A 63 9.25 4.83 15.75
N LYS A 64 10.40 4.94 16.43
CA LYS A 64 10.72 6.08 17.30
C LYS A 64 10.78 7.41 16.54
N GLU A 65 11.39 7.42 15.36
CA GLU A 65 11.45 8.61 14.49
C GLU A 65 10.06 9.00 13.98
N LEU A 66 9.25 8.03 13.55
CA LEU A 66 7.88 8.25 13.10
C LEU A 66 6.96 8.75 14.23
N GLU A 67 7.12 8.26 15.45
CA GLU A 67 6.45 8.79 16.65
C GLU A 67 6.86 10.25 16.93
N ALA A 68 8.17 10.54 16.89
CA ALA A 68 8.68 11.89 17.10
C ALA A 68 8.22 12.89 16.01
N ALA A 69 7.95 12.41 14.80
CA ALA A 69 7.39 13.19 13.70
C ALA A 69 5.85 13.23 13.68
N CYS A 70 5.18 12.67 14.69
CA CYS A 70 3.71 12.58 14.79
C CYS A 70 3.06 11.83 13.61
N VAL A 71 3.77 10.91 12.96
CA VAL A 71 3.24 10.06 11.87
C VAL A 71 2.61 8.79 12.43
N VAL A 72 3.22 8.22 13.46
CA VAL A 72 2.75 7.01 14.15
C VAL A 72 2.50 7.34 15.61
N GLU A 73 1.53 6.67 16.22
CA GLU A 73 1.36 6.65 17.66
C GLU A 73 1.32 5.23 18.21
N LYS A 74 1.73 5.10 19.48
CA LYS A 74 1.72 3.83 20.21
C LYS A 74 0.49 3.77 21.09
N ARG A 75 -0.35 2.76 20.88
CA ARG A 75 -1.62 2.59 21.59
C ARG A 75 -1.70 1.23 22.28
N LYS A 76 -2.35 1.18 23.44
CA LYS A 76 -2.71 -0.09 24.10
C LYS A 76 -4.14 -0.46 23.71
N LEU A 77 -4.31 -1.61 23.06
CA LEU A 77 -5.63 -2.14 22.75
C LEU A 77 -6.35 -2.59 24.05
N PRO A 78 -7.69 -2.47 24.09
CA PRO A 78 -8.46 -3.00 25.21
C PRO A 78 -8.43 -4.55 25.21
N PRO A 79 -8.87 -5.18 26.31
CA PRO A 79 -9.17 -6.60 26.32
C PRO A 79 -10.14 -7.00 25.19
N PRO A 80 -10.07 -8.23 24.64
CA PRO A 80 -9.21 -9.33 25.06
C PRO A 80 -7.79 -9.32 24.47
N ALA A 81 -7.51 -8.48 23.46
CA ALA A 81 -6.20 -8.43 22.82
C ALA A 81 -5.10 -7.89 23.75
N ALA A 82 -5.42 -6.84 24.53
CA ALA A 82 -4.58 -6.22 25.56
C ALA A 82 -3.10 -5.97 25.16
N SER A 83 -2.84 -5.76 23.87
CA SER A 83 -1.50 -5.61 23.32
C SER A 83 -1.16 -4.16 23.01
N THR A 84 0.13 -3.86 23.00
CA THR A 84 0.60 -2.58 22.48
C THR A 84 0.77 -2.68 20.98
N VAL A 85 0.21 -1.71 20.26
CA VAL A 85 0.21 -1.61 18.81
C VAL A 85 0.71 -0.24 18.38
N TYR A 86 1.15 -0.16 17.14
CA TYR A 86 1.48 1.07 16.44
C TYR A 86 0.36 1.35 15.46
N GLU A 87 -0.07 2.60 15.37
CA GLU A 87 -1.17 3.06 14.53
C GLU A 87 -0.74 4.35 13.81
N LEU A 88 -1.19 4.56 12.57
CA LEU A 88 -0.98 5.86 11.93
C LEU A 88 -1.83 6.92 12.62
N THR A 89 -1.24 8.09 12.87
CA THR A 89 -2.02 9.28 13.25
C THR A 89 -2.82 9.79 12.04
N GLU A 90 -3.68 10.80 12.24
CA GLU A 90 -4.32 11.50 11.12
C GLU A 90 -3.29 12.09 10.13
N TYR A 91 -2.20 12.66 10.65
CA TYR A 91 -1.11 13.17 9.82
C TYR A 91 -0.41 12.05 9.04
N GLY A 92 -0.15 10.90 9.68
CA GLY A 92 0.46 9.75 9.02
C GLY A 92 -0.45 9.09 7.99
N ALA A 93 -1.75 9.02 8.24
CA ALA A 93 -2.75 8.54 7.27
C ALA A 93 -2.76 9.40 5.99
N GLY A 94 -2.40 10.68 6.11
CA GLY A 94 -2.20 11.60 4.97
C GLY A 94 -1.10 11.16 3.98
N LEU A 95 -0.23 10.20 4.33
CA LEU A 95 0.76 9.63 3.41
C LEU A 95 0.19 8.58 2.46
N ARG A 96 -1.05 8.10 2.68
CA ARG A 96 -1.64 7.04 1.86
C ARG A 96 -1.69 7.38 0.35
N PRO A 97 -2.08 8.60 -0.09
CA PRO A 97 -1.97 8.98 -1.50
C PRO A 97 -0.54 8.94 -2.05
N VAL A 98 0.47 9.25 -1.23
CA VAL A 98 1.88 9.18 -1.63
C VAL A 98 2.31 7.73 -1.86
N LEU A 99 1.88 6.80 -1.00
CA LEU A 99 2.13 5.37 -1.19
C LEU A 99 1.52 4.84 -2.50
N HIS A 100 0.31 5.27 -2.84
CA HIS A 100 -0.34 4.90 -4.10
C HIS A 100 0.47 5.35 -5.32
N GLU A 101 0.88 6.63 -5.34
CA GLU A 101 1.66 7.18 -6.44
C GLU A 101 3.06 6.57 -6.52
N LEU A 102 3.70 6.29 -5.38
CA LEU A 102 4.99 5.62 -5.33
C LEU A 102 4.91 4.17 -5.82
N ALA A 103 3.87 3.43 -5.41
CA ALA A 103 3.63 2.06 -5.87
C ALA A 103 3.43 1.99 -7.38
N ARG A 104 2.61 2.90 -7.94
CA ARG A 104 2.43 3.04 -9.40
C ARG A 104 3.72 3.41 -10.09
N TRP A 105 4.49 4.33 -9.52
CA TRP A 105 5.77 4.74 -10.07
C TRP A 105 6.75 3.57 -10.14
N GLY A 106 6.88 2.78 -9.07
CA GLY A 106 7.79 1.65 -8.99
C GLY A 106 7.37 0.43 -9.82
N ALA A 107 6.07 0.16 -9.93
CA ALA A 107 5.55 -0.97 -10.72
C ALA A 107 5.95 -0.91 -12.21
N ARG A 108 6.19 0.29 -12.73
CA ARG A 108 6.63 0.50 -14.13
C ARG A 108 8.02 -0.04 -14.44
N SER A 109 8.92 -0.10 -13.45
CA SER A 109 10.28 -0.62 -13.63
C SER A 109 10.47 -2.02 -13.05
N LEU A 110 9.54 -2.49 -12.23
CA LEU A 110 9.66 -3.79 -11.55
C LEU A 110 9.36 -4.98 -12.47
N GLY A 111 8.48 -4.80 -13.46
CA GLY A 111 7.98 -5.90 -14.29
C GLY A 111 6.98 -6.80 -13.56
N PRO A 112 6.41 -7.82 -14.24
CA PRO A 112 5.50 -8.78 -13.62
C PRO A 112 6.21 -9.58 -12.51
N PRO A 113 5.51 -9.92 -11.42
CA PRO A 113 6.09 -10.71 -10.35
C PRO A 113 6.42 -12.13 -10.83
N PRO A 114 7.53 -12.74 -10.37
CA PRO A 114 7.74 -14.16 -10.58
C PRO A 114 6.74 -14.99 -9.75
N PRO A 115 6.38 -16.22 -10.19
CA PRO A 115 5.30 -17.00 -9.59
C PRO A 115 5.45 -17.30 -8.10
N ASP A 116 6.68 -17.34 -7.58
CA ASP A 116 7.03 -17.76 -6.23
C ASP A 116 7.42 -16.60 -5.28
N ALA A 117 7.37 -15.35 -5.75
CA ALA A 117 7.77 -14.18 -4.94
C ALA A 117 6.63 -13.50 -4.16
N LEU A 118 5.43 -14.07 -4.20
CA LEU A 118 4.25 -13.47 -3.61
C LEU A 118 3.87 -14.20 -2.32
N GLU A 119 3.88 -13.46 -1.22
CA GLU A 119 3.49 -13.95 0.10
C GLU A 119 1.96 -14.10 0.21
N PRO A 120 1.42 -15.01 1.03
CA PRO A 120 -0.02 -15.11 1.28
C PRO A 120 -0.64 -13.78 1.70
N GLY A 121 -1.82 -13.47 1.18
CA GLY A 121 -2.52 -12.20 1.40
C GLY A 121 -2.00 -11.03 0.56
N TRP A 122 -1.05 -11.22 -0.36
CA TRP A 122 -0.51 -10.12 -1.18
C TRP A 122 -1.57 -9.42 -2.02
N LEU A 123 -2.61 -10.13 -2.47
CA LEU A 123 -3.55 -9.63 -3.46
C LEU A 123 -4.31 -8.41 -2.92
N VAL A 124 -4.82 -8.50 -1.69
CA VAL A 124 -5.57 -7.40 -1.09
C VAL A 124 -4.70 -6.14 -0.91
N HIS A 125 -3.40 -6.30 -0.66
CA HIS A 125 -2.45 -5.18 -0.60
C HIS A 125 -2.20 -4.57 -1.98
N ALA A 126 -2.09 -5.40 -3.01
CA ALA A 126 -1.92 -4.94 -4.39
C ALA A 126 -3.15 -4.16 -4.88
N LEU A 127 -4.35 -4.68 -4.61
CA LEU A 127 -5.61 -3.98 -4.93
C LEU A 127 -5.71 -2.67 -4.16
N ASP A 128 -5.33 -2.65 -2.87
CA ASP A 128 -5.39 -1.43 -2.07
C ASP A 128 -4.52 -0.32 -2.64
N LEU A 129 -3.27 -0.65 -2.94
CA LEU A 129 -2.30 0.35 -3.40
C LEU A 129 -2.56 0.81 -4.83
N ALA A 130 -2.94 -0.12 -5.71
CA ALA A 130 -3.06 0.17 -7.13
C ALA A 130 -4.45 0.70 -7.52
N LEU A 131 -5.52 0.09 -6.98
CA LEU A 131 -6.87 0.20 -7.52
C LEU A 131 -7.87 0.94 -6.61
N SER A 132 -7.77 0.83 -5.28
CA SER A 132 -8.60 1.64 -4.34
C SER A 132 -8.67 3.13 -4.70
N PRO A 133 -7.58 3.82 -5.12
CA PRO A 133 -7.62 5.27 -5.36
C PRO A 133 -8.42 5.67 -6.60
N LEU A 134 -8.80 4.70 -7.43
CA LEU A 134 -9.39 4.88 -8.74
C LEU A 134 -10.81 4.37 -8.80
N CYS A 135 -11.17 3.53 -7.85
CA CYS A 135 -12.52 3.03 -7.73
C CYS A 135 -13.49 4.19 -7.54
N ARG A 136 -14.72 3.96 -7.98
CA ARG A 136 -15.83 4.92 -8.00
C ARG A 136 -17.11 4.28 -7.43
N GLY A 137 -16.97 3.49 -6.37
CA GLY A 137 -18.10 2.86 -5.66
C GLY A 137 -18.68 1.60 -6.33
N SER A 138 -17.87 0.86 -7.09
CA SER A 138 -18.27 -0.45 -7.63
C SER A 138 -17.69 -1.58 -6.79
N THR A 139 -18.37 -2.72 -6.79
CA THR A 139 -17.88 -3.95 -6.14
C THR A 139 -17.30 -4.91 -7.19
N ILE A 140 -15.97 -5.07 -7.16
CA ILE A 140 -15.23 -5.92 -8.11
C ILE A 140 -14.46 -6.96 -7.32
N ALA A 141 -14.66 -8.23 -7.65
CA ALA A 141 -13.95 -9.35 -7.06
C ALA A 141 -12.78 -9.78 -7.95
N PHE A 142 -11.72 -10.28 -7.33
CA PHE A 142 -10.50 -10.76 -7.98
C PHE A 142 -10.13 -12.13 -7.41
N ARG A 143 -9.90 -13.10 -8.31
CA ARG A 143 -9.27 -14.38 -8.01
C ARG A 143 -7.97 -14.46 -8.78
N VAL A 144 -6.85 -14.51 -8.08
CA VAL A 144 -5.52 -14.51 -8.69
C VAL A 144 -4.71 -15.69 -8.18
N GLY A 145 -4.62 -16.75 -9.00
CA GLY A 145 -4.17 -18.06 -8.50
C GLY A 145 -5.07 -18.55 -7.37
N ASP A 146 -4.48 -18.82 -6.21
CA ASP A 146 -5.20 -19.27 -5.00
C ASP A 146 -5.65 -18.11 -4.09
N GLU A 147 -5.35 -16.87 -4.47
CA GLU A 147 -5.66 -15.69 -3.66
C GLU A 147 -6.98 -15.06 -4.11
N GLU A 148 -7.78 -14.63 -3.14
CA GLU A 148 -9.06 -13.99 -3.37
C GLU A 148 -9.12 -12.67 -2.61
N ALA A 149 -9.56 -11.61 -3.28
CA ALA A 149 -9.78 -10.31 -2.68
C ALA A 149 -10.80 -9.52 -3.51
N SER A 150 -11.40 -8.50 -2.89
CA SER A 150 -12.39 -7.66 -3.54
C SER A 150 -12.13 -6.18 -3.28
N LEU A 151 -12.51 -5.33 -4.22
CA LEU A 151 -12.70 -3.90 -4.00
C LEU A 151 -14.17 -3.67 -3.73
N VAL A 152 -14.52 -3.28 -2.50
CA VAL A 152 -15.87 -2.92 -2.07
C VAL A 152 -15.84 -1.43 -1.72
N ASP A 153 -16.62 -0.61 -2.42
CA ASP A 153 -16.67 0.85 -2.18
C ASP A 153 -15.27 1.48 -2.06
N CYS A 154 -14.40 1.17 -3.02
CA CYS A 154 -13.00 1.65 -3.07
C CYS A 154 -12.10 1.17 -1.93
N THR A 155 -12.52 0.14 -1.18
CA THR A 155 -11.75 -0.47 -0.10
C THR A 155 -11.40 -1.90 -0.49
N ALA A 156 -10.12 -2.25 -0.45
CA ALA A 156 -9.68 -3.61 -0.69
C ALA A 156 -9.91 -4.49 0.55
N VAL A 157 -10.64 -5.58 0.37
CA VAL A 157 -10.96 -6.58 1.40
C VAL A 157 -10.52 -7.97 0.97
N GLU A 158 -10.22 -8.83 1.94
CA GLU A 158 -9.87 -10.23 1.67
C GLU A 158 -11.12 -11.03 1.27
N GLY A 159 -10.94 -11.99 0.36
CA GLY A 159 -12.00 -12.85 -0.15
C GLY A 159 -12.87 -12.23 -1.25
N ILE A 160 -13.77 -13.06 -1.78
CA ILE A 160 -14.79 -12.67 -2.76
C ILE A 160 -15.98 -12.06 -2.01
N ALA A 161 -16.25 -10.77 -2.22
CA ALA A 161 -17.35 -10.07 -1.59
C ALA A 161 -18.70 -10.49 -2.20
N ASP A 162 -19.72 -10.69 -1.38
CA ASP A 162 -21.07 -10.95 -1.86
C ASP A 162 -21.59 -9.80 -2.73
N GLY A 163 -22.33 -10.13 -3.79
CA GLY A 163 -22.96 -9.14 -4.66
C GLY A 163 -21.98 -8.38 -5.57
N TYR A 164 -20.80 -8.94 -5.85
CA TYR A 164 -19.90 -8.39 -6.88
C TYR A 164 -20.59 -8.29 -8.24
N GLU A 165 -20.27 -7.23 -8.99
CA GLU A 165 -20.78 -7.01 -10.35
C GLU A 165 -19.87 -7.69 -11.39
N THR A 166 -18.59 -7.74 -11.07
CA THR A 166 -17.51 -8.26 -11.94
C THR A 166 -16.60 -9.15 -11.13
N LEU A 167 -16.28 -10.34 -11.65
CA LEU A 167 -15.22 -11.20 -11.16
C LEU A 167 -14.09 -11.25 -12.18
N VAL A 168 -12.88 -10.94 -11.74
CA VAL A 168 -11.66 -10.98 -12.53
C VAL A 168 -10.84 -12.18 -12.11
N GLU A 169 -10.58 -13.09 -13.04
CA GLU A 169 -9.73 -14.26 -12.81
C GLU A 169 -8.42 -14.13 -13.61
N ALA A 170 -7.28 -14.33 -12.94
CA ALA A 170 -5.96 -14.23 -13.56
C ALA A 170 -4.90 -15.06 -12.81
N ASP A 171 -3.69 -15.15 -13.35
CA ASP A 171 -2.49 -15.37 -12.54
C ASP A 171 -1.84 -14.02 -12.17
N ALA A 172 -0.77 -14.05 -11.40
CA ALA A 172 -0.12 -12.81 -10.94
C ALA A 172 0.44 -11.96 -12.10
N ALA A 173 0.90 -12.60 -13.18
CA ALA A 173 1.36 -11.90 -14.38
C ALA A 173 0.19 -11.25 -15.12
N GLY A 174 -0.95 -11.93 -15.24
CA GLY A 174 -2.18 -11.40 -15.82
C GLY A 174 -2.72 -10.21 -15.04
N LEU A 175 -2.68 -10.26 -13.70
CA LEU A 175 -3.03 -9.11 -12.86
C LEU A 175 -2.08 -7.94 -13.09
N TYR A 176 -0.77 -8.19 -13.19
CA TYR A 176 0.21 -7.16 -13.53
C TYR A 176 -0.12 -6.51 -14.88
N GLU A 177 -0.37 -7.30 -15.92
CA GLU A 177 -0.71 -6.81 -17.25
C GLU A 177 -2.02 -5.99 -17.24
N LEU A 178 -3.01 -6.38 -16.44
CA LEU A 178 -4.24 -5.62 -16.25
C LEU A 178 -3.97 -4.26 -15.58
N ILE A 179 -3.29 -4.27 -14.44
CA ILE A 179 -3.09 -3.07 -13.60
C ILE A 179 -2.08 -2.11 -14.25
N VAL A 180 -0.96 -2.62 -14.75
CA VAL A 180 0.16 -1.79 -15.23
C VAL A 180 0.01 -1.50 -16.72
N ASN A 181 -0.28 -2.53 -17.53
CA ASN A 181 -0.30 -2.42 -19.00
C ASN A 181 -1.71 -2.29 -19.60
N ARG A 182 -2.75 -2.29 -18.76
CA ARG A 182 -4.17 -2.04 -19.14
C ARG A 182 -4.73 -3.11 -20.08
N ARG A 183 -4.19 -4.32 -20.00
CA ARG A 183 -4.53 -5.42 -20.91
C ARG A 183 -5.66 -6.27 -20.36
N LEU A 184 -6.89 -5.93 -20.74
CA LEU A 184 -8.07 -6.73 -20.42
C LEU A 184 -8.04 -8.12 -21.07
N ASP A 185 -7.32 -8.28 -22.19
CA ASP A 185 -7.14 -9.56 -22.88
C ASP A 185 -6.24 -10.55 -22.13
N ARG A 186 -5.65 -10.14 -20.99
CA ARG A 186 -4.78 -10.97 -20.14
C ARG A 186 -5.47 -11.52 -18.91
N VAL A 187 -6.75 -11.23 -18.73
CA VAL A 187 -7.57 -11.71 -17.62
C VAL A 187 -8.88 -12.29 -18.14
N ARG A 188 -9.47 -13.21 -17.39
CA ARG A 188 -10.83 -13.68 -17.63
C ARG A 188 -11.78 -12.82 -16.80
N ILE A 189 -12.90 -12.43 -17.41
CA ILE A 189 -13.92 -11.60 -16.76
C ILE A 189 -15.23 -12.37 -16.77
N GLU A 190 -15.85 -12.47 -15.61
CA GLU A 190 -17.22 -12.99 -15.41
C GLU A 190 -18.11 -11.87 -14.86
N GLY A 191 -19.36 -11.79 -15.34
CA GLY A 191 -20.29 -10.72 -15.00
C GLY A 191 -20.20 -9.50 -15.93
N ASP A 192 -20.57 -8.33 -15.44
CA ASP A 192 -20.52 -7.08 -16.20
C ASP A 192 -19.07 -6.56 -16.25
N PRO A 193 -18.43 -6.36 -17.42
CA PRO A 193 -17.08 -5.81 -17.50
C PRO A 193 -17.02 -4.30 -17.23
N ALA A 194 -18.13 -3.57 -17.31
CA ALA A 194 -18.13 -2.11 -17.28
C ALA A 194 -17.53 -1.50 -15.99
N PRO A 195 -17.73 -2.06 -14.78
CA PRO A 195 -17.04 -1.58 -13.58
C PRO A 195 -15.50 -1.66 -13.69
N LEU A 196 -14.97 -2.77 -14.19
CA LEU A 196 -13.53 -2.94 -14.39
C LEU A 196 -13.00 -2.00 -15.46
N GLU A 197 -13.70 -1.86 -16.59
CA GLU A 197 -13.31 -0.94 -17.65
C GLU A 197 -13.24 0.51 -17.16
N ARG A 198 -14.22 0.96 -16.35
CA ARG A 198 -14.19 2.30 -15.74
C ARG A 198 -13.00 2.46 -14.78
N LEU A 199 -12.72 1.44 -13.97
CA LEU A 199 -11.59 1.44 -13.03
C LEU A 199 -10.24 1.56 -13.79
N ILE A 200 -10.10 0.82 -14.89
CA ILE A 200 -8.92 0.83 -15.75
C ILE A 200 -8.92 2.04 -16.73
N ALA A 201 -10.03 2.75 -16.94
CA ALA A 201 -9.99 4.04 -17.62
C ALA A 201 -9.46 5.16 -16.71
N GLY A 202 -9.57 5.00 -15.38
CA GLY A 202 -9.24 6.02 -14.39
C GLY A 202 -7.75 6.29 -14.15
N PHE A 203 -6.83 5.45 -14.65
CA PHE A 203 -5.40 5.78 -14.50
C PHE A 203 -5.02 6.82 -15.57
N SER A 204 -4.32 7.88 -15.17
CA SER A 204 -3.66 8.76 -16.14
C SER A 204 -2.66 7.97 -16.99
N ALA A 205 -2.51 8.35 -18.26
CA ALA A 205 -1.68 7.65 -19.24
C ALA A 205 -0.32 7.29 -18.64
N THR A 206 -0.03 5.98 -18.59
CA THR A 206 1.25 5.47 -18.09
C THR A 206 2.26 5.66 -19.23
N PRO A 207 3.30 6.50 -19.08
CA PRO A 207 4.38 6.53 -20.06
C PRO A 207 5.03 5.14 -20.12
N ALA A 208 5.53 4.76 -21.31
CA ALA A 208 6.08 3.43 -21.57
C ALA A 208 7.05 2.97 -20.46
N PRO A 209 7.12 1.65 -20.17
CA PRO A 209 8.08 1.11 -19.22
C PRO A 209 9.49 1.60 -19.57
N ILE A 210 10.26 1.99 -18.56
CA ILE A 210 11.64 2.42 -18.73
C ILE A 210 12.42 1.15 -19.15
N PRO A 211 13.14 1.14 -20.29
CA PRO A 211 14.01 0.03 -20.63
C PRO A 211 15.05 -0.12 -19.51
N VAL A 212 14.99 -1.25 -18.79
CA VAL A 212 15.95 -1.62 -17.76
C VAL A 212 17.12 -2.37 -18.41
#